data_AF-A0A091GB05-F1
#
_entry.id   AF-A0A091GB05-F1
#
_cell.length_a   1.000
_cell.length_b   1.000
_cell.length_c   1.000
_cell.angle_alpha   90.00
_cell.angle_beta   90.00
_cell.angle_gamma   90.00
#
_symmetry.space_group_name_H-M   'P 1'
#
loop_
_entity.id
_entity.type
_entity.pdbx_description
1 polymer ?
#
loop_
_entity_poly.entity_id
_entity_poly.type
_entity_poly.pdbx_seq_one_letter_code
_entity_poly.pdbx_strand_id
1 'polypeptide(L)'
;MVTKEEVEAIGRTLVDSTQPLSARFRALFTLRNLGGCTAVDWISRAFADDSALLKHELAYCLGQMQDEAAIPVLIRVLEDTGQESMVRHEAGEALGAIGNPAVLDILKRYSEDPVIEV
;
A
#
# COMPACT_ATOMS: atom_id res chain seq x y z
N MET A 1 -11.01 6.44 21.96
CA MET A 1 -9.88 5.56 21.61
C MET A 1 -10.46 4.53 20.65
N VAL A 2 -9.93 4.41 19.44
CA VAL A 2 -10.46 3.45 18.46
C VAL A 2 -10.07 2.05 18.90
N THR A 3 -11.03 1.13 18.94
CA THR A 3 -10.77 -0.26 19.36
C THR A 3 -10.15 -1.06 18.22
N LYS A 4 -9.48 -2.16 18.56
CA LYS A 4 -8.94 -3.08 17.55
C LYS A 4 -10.05 -3.61 16.65
N GLU A 5 -11.21 -3.90 17.22
CA GLU A 5 -12.40 -4.38 16.52
C GLU A 5 -12.91 -3.36 15.49
N GLU A 6 -12.84 -2.06 15.79
CA GLU A 6 -13.19 -1.00 14.85
C GLU A 6 -12.23 -0.95 13.65
N VAL A 7 -10.92 -1.08 13.89
CA VAL A 7 -9.91 -1.17 12.80
C VAL A 7 -10.17 -2.40 11.93
N GLU A 8 -10.49 -3.54 12.53
CA GLU A 8 -10.82 -4.77 11.80
C GLU A 8 -12.09 -4.62 10.96
N ALA A 9 -13.13 -3.96 11.47
CA ALA A 9 -14.36 -3.72 10.72
C ALA A 9 -14.10 -2.86 9.48
N ILE A 10 -13.30 -1.80 9.62
CA ILE A 10 -12.91 -0.92 8.50
C ILE A 10 -12.06 -1.72 7.48
N GLY A 11 -11.13 -2.54 7.96
CA GLY A 11 -10.32 -3.43 7.14
C GLY A 11 -11.14 -4.41 6.29
N ARG A 12 -12.18 -5.00 6.87
CA ARG A 12 -13.12 -5.86 6.12
C ARG A 12 -13.83 -5.10 5.00
N THR A 13 -14.23 -3.85 5.23
CA THR A 13 -14.79 -3.00 4.16
C THR A 13 -13.79 -2.73 3.04
N LEU A 14 -12.51 -2.52 3.36
CA LEU A 14 -11.47 -2.27 2.36
C LEU A 14 -11.27 -3.46 1.41
N VAL A 15 -11.23 -4.69 1.94
CA VAL A 15 -10.94 -5.89 1.14
C VAL A 15 -12.17 -6.50 0.46
N ASP A 16 -13.37 -6.05 0.80
CA ASP A 16 -14.62 -6.57 0.23
C ASP A 16 -14.88 -5.96 -1.15
N SER A 17 -14.63 -6.73 -2.20
CA SER A 17 -14.83 -6.33 -3.60
C SER A 17 -16.31 -6.13 -3.98
N THR A 18 -17.26 -6.54 -3.14
CA THR A 18 -18.68 -6.26 -3.34
C THR A 18 -19.07 -4.85 -2.89
N GLN A 19 -18.21 -4.17 -2.12
CA GLN A 19 -18.43 -2.79 -1.72
C GLN A 19 -18.16 -1.82 -2.88
N PRO A 20 -18.91 -0.70 -2.95
CA PRO A 20 -18.59 0.38 -3.88
C PRO A 20 -17.17 0.89 -3.66
N LEU A 21 -16.46 1.19 -4.75
CA LEU A 21 -15.09 1.69 -4.70
C LEU A 21 -14.94 2.92 -3.79
N SER A 22 -15.94 3.81 -3.76
CA SER A 22 -15.97 4.97 -2.87
C SER A 22 -16.00 4.62 -1.37
N ALA A 23 -16.67 3.53 -0.98
CA ALA A 23 -16.68 3.05 0.40
C ALA A 23 -15.32 2.45 0.78
N ARG A 24 -14.70 1.73 -0.15
CA ARG A 24 -13.37 1.14 0.02
C ARG A 24 -12.29 2.21 0.15
N PHE A 25 -12.37 3.28 -0.65
CA PHE A 25 -11.51 4.46 -0.48
C PHE A 25 -11.66 5.14 0.87
N ARG A 26 -12.91 5.31 1.35
CA ARG A 26 -13.15 5.85 2.70
C ARG A 26 -12.52 4.95 3.76
N ALA A 27 -12.65 3.63 3.63
CA ALA A 27 -12.03 2.68 4.55
C ALA A 27 -10.49 2.80 4.52
N LEU A 28 -9.88 2.83 3.34
CA LEU A 28 -8.44 3.02 3.15
C LEU A 28 -7.91 4.28 3.85
N PHE A 29 -8.49 5.45 3.54
CA PHE A 29 -8.04 6.70 4.16
C PHE A 29 -8.28 6.74 5.66
N THR A 30 -9.33 6.06 6.14
CA THR A 30 -9.56 5.91 7.58
C THR A 30 -8.46 5.08 8.22
N LEU A 31 -8.11 3.91 7.66
CA LEU A 31 -7.02 3.06 8.15
C LEU A 31 -5.68 3.80 8.16
N ARG A 32 -5.37 4.54 7.08
CA ARG A 32 -4.19 5.41 6.99
C ARG A 32 -4.11 6.37 8.18
N ASN A 33 -5.22 7.06 8.49
CA ASN A 33 -5.26 8.03 9.60
C ASN A 33 -5.16 7.38 10.99
N LEU A 34 -5.64 6.13 11.13
CA LEU A 34 -5.57 5.39 12.38
C LEU A 34 -4.16 4.84 12.65
N GLY A 35 -3.47 4.41 11.59
CA GLY A 35 -2.10 3.92 11.70
C GLY A 35 -1.97 2.59 12.43
N GLY A 36 -0.71 2.18 12.64
CA GLY A 36 -0.34 1.00 13.39
C GLY A 36 -0.44 -0.31 12.61
N CYS A 37 0.17 -1.36 13.18
CA CYS A 37 0.40 -2.63 12.51
C CYS A 37 -0.88 -3.29 11.96
N THR A 38 -2.00 -3.20 12.68
CA THR A 38 -3.29 -3.75 12.22
C THR A 38 -3.80 -3.03 10.96
N ALA A 39 -3.64 -1.70 10.88
CA ALA A 39 -4.05 -0.94 9.70
C ALA A 39 -3.15 -1.27 8.51
N VAL A 40 -1.84 -1.33 8.72
CA VAL A 40 -0.87 -1.74 7.69
C VAL A 40 -1.20 -3.12 7.14
N ASP A 41 -1.51 -4.11 7.99
CA ASP A 41 -1.88 -5.46 7.56
C ASP A 41 -3.15 -5.47 6.70
N TRP A 42 -4.20 -4.72 7.09
CA TRP A 42 -5.42 -4.64 6.28
C TRP A 42 -5.21 -3.96 4.93
N ILE A 43 -4.43 -2.87 4.88
CA ILE A 43 -4.07 -2.21 3.62
C ILE A 43 -3.25 -3.16 2.74
N SER A 44 -2.31 -3.90 3.34
CA SER A 44 -1.45 -4.87 2.64
C SER A 44 -2.23 -6.00 1.98
N ARG A 45 -3.30 -6.48 2.61
CA ARG A 45 -4.17 -7.55 2.07
C ARG A 45 -4.93 -7.10 0.82
N ALA A 46 -5.24 -5.82 0.70
CA ALA A 46 -6.03 -5.28 -0.41
C ALA A 46 -5.27 -5.20 -1.74
N PHE A 47 -3.96 -5.45 -1.77
CA PHE A 47 -3.19 -5.52 -3.04
C PHE A 47 -3.59 -6.71 -3.94
N ALA A 48 -4.42 -7.63 -3.46
CA ALA A 48 -5.01 -8.69 -4.27
C ALA A 48 -6.22 -8.23 -5.12
N ASP A 49 -6.58 -6.94 -5.07
CA ASP A 49 -7.71 -6.40 -5.81
C ASP A 49 -7.43 -6.20 -7.30
N ASP A 50 -8.47 -6.33 -8.13
CA ASP A 50 -8.37 -6.13 -9.58
C ASP A 50 -8.24 -4.64 -9.97
N SER A 51 -8.58 -3.70 -9.08
CA SER A 51 -8.50 -2.28 -9.37
C SER A 51 -7.07 -1.75 -9.21
N ALA A 52 -6.39 -1.51 -10.34
CA ALA A 52 -5.10 -0.83 -10.38
C ALA A 52 -5.12 0.52 -9.63
N LEU A 53 -6.22 1.29 -9.78
CA LEU A 53 -6.41 2.56 -9.08
C LEU A 53 -6.44 2.38 -7.56
N LEU A 54 -7.17 1.37 -7.06
CA LEU A 54 -7.18 1.10 -5.62
C LEU A 54 -5.78 0.68 -5.16
N LYS A 55 -5.14 -0.26 -5.85
CA LYS A 55 -3.81 -0.78 -5.49
C LYS A 55 -2.75 0.32 -5.41
N HIS A 56 -2.73 1.24 -6.38
CA HIS A 56 -1.89 2.43 -6.34
C HIS A 56 -2.13 3.22 -5.05
N GLU A 57 -3.39 3.54 -4.75
CA GLU A 57 -3.74 4.31 -3.55
C GLU A 57 -3.42 3.58 -2.22
N LEU A 58 -3.40 2.24 -2.22
CA LEU A 58 -2.88 1.47 -1.08
C LEU A 58 -1.40 1.79 -0.84
N ALA A 59 -0.58 1.73 -1.89
CA ALA A 59 0.85 2.03 -1.81
C ALA A 59 1.09 3.48 -1.38
N TYR A 60 0.37 4.43 -1.98
CA TYR A 60 0.41 5.84 -1.61
C TYR A 60 0.12 6.03 -0.11
N CYS A 61 -0.97 5.43 0.39
CA CYS A 61 -1.34 5.53 1.80
C CYS A 61 -0.29 4.91 2.72
N LEU A 62 0.31 3.77 2.36
CA LEU A 62 1.38 3.15 3.14
C LEU A 62 2.63 4.04 3.20
N GLY A 63 2.99 4.70 2.10
CA GLY A 63 4.08 5.68 2.06
C GLY A 63 3.82 6.87 2.99
N GLN A 64 2.60 7.43 2.94
CA GLN A 64 2.19 8.54 3.81
C GLN A 64 2.13 8.18 5.30
N MET A 65 1.92 6.91 5.63
CA MET A 65 1.94 6.43 7.02
C MET A 65 3.35 6.43 7.61
N GLN A 66 4.40 6.37 6.77
CA GLN A 66 5.81 6.31 7.17
C GLN A 66 6.12 5.19 8.19
N ASP A 67 5.33 4.12 8.19
CA ASP A 67 5.49 2.98 9.09
C ASP A 67 6.35 1.90 8.40
N GLU A 68 7.50 1.57 8.99
CA GLU A 68 8.43 0.58 8.46
C GLU A 68 7.82 -0.82 8.34
N ALA A 69 6.74 -1.12 9.06
CA ALA A 69 5.99 -2.36 8.92
C ALA A 69 5.43 -2.55 7.49
N ALA A 70 5.29 -1.49 6.70
CA ALA A 70 4.84 -1.54 5.31
C ALA A 70 5.94 -1.93 4.31
N ILE A 71 7.22 -1.81 4.67
CA ILE A 71 8.35 -2.04 3.75
C ILE A 71 8.27 -3.43 3.07
N PRO A 72 8.00 -4.55 3.78
CA PRO A 72 7.97 -5.86 3.13
C PRO A 72 6.90 -5.99 2.03
N VAL A 73 5.72 -5.40 2.23
CA VAL A 73 4.66 -5.47 1.21
C VAL A 73 4.97 -4.57 0.03
N LEU A 74 5.55 -3.38 0.26
CA LEU A 74 5.89 -2.44 -0.80
C LEU A 74 7.02 -2.98 -1.69
N ILE A 75 8.04 -3.63 -1.10
CA ILE A 75 9.07 -4.34 -1.87
C ILE A 75 8.43 -5.41 -2.76
N ARG A 76 7.55 -6.25 -2.19
CA ARG A 76 6.85 -7.29 -2.95
C ARG A 76 6.06 -6.72 -4.13
N VAL A 77 5.41 -5.56 -3.96
CA VAL A 77 4.63 -4.91 -5.02
C VAL A 77 5.54 -4.30 -6.09
N LEU A 78 6.65 -3.66 -5.71
CA LEU A 78 7.65 -3.13 -6.64
C LEU A 78 8.27 -4.24 -7.51
N GLU A 79 8.57 -5.39 -6.91
CA GLU A 79 9.18 -6.54 -7.58
C GLU A 79 8.20 -7.33 -8.47
N ASP A 80 6.89 -7.21 -8.25
CA ASP A 80 5.87 -7.97 -8.96
C ASP A 80 5.60 -7.38 -10.36
N THR A 81 6.26 -7.93 -11.38
CA THR A 81 6.06 -7.55 -12.78
C THR A 81 4.67 -7.87 -13.33
N GLY A 82 3.82 -8.58 -12.56
CA GLY A 82 2.40 -8.77 -12.86
C GLY A 82 1.53 -7.59 -12.45
N GLN A 83 2.02 -6.67 -11.62
CA GLN A 83 1.34 -5.42 -11.28
C GLN A 83 1.45 -4.40 -12.42
N GLU A 84 0.48 -3.51 -12.49
CA GLU A 84 0.49 -2.39 -13.42
C GLU A 84 1.62 -1.42 -13.09
N SER A 85 2.20 -0.77 -14.09
CA SER A 85 3.33 0.16 -13.92
C SER A 85 3.04 1.24 -12.87
N MET A 86 1.82 1.81 -12.89
CA MET A 86 1.39 2.81 -11.91
C MET A 86 1.44 2.32 -10.46
N VAL A 87 1.15 1.03 -10.22
CA VAL A 87 1.14 0.45 -8.86
C VAL A 87 2.57 0.22 -8.38
N ARG A 88 3.44 -0.25 -9.28
CA ARG A 88 4.88 -0.47 -8.99
C ARG A 88 5.61 0.84 -8.73
N HIS A 89 5.36 1.85 -9.56
CA HIS A 89 5.82 3.23 -9.41
C HIS A 89 5.51 3.76 -8.00
N GLU A 90 4.23 3.71 -7.61
CA GLU A 90 3.77 4.23 -6.32
C GLU A 90 4.34 3.43 -5.14
N ALA A 91 4.60 2.12 -5.30
CA ALA A 91 5.30 1.35 -4.28
C ALA A 91 6.77 1.78 -4.11
N GLY A 92 7.47 2.10 -5.20
CA GLY A 92 8.80 2.68 -5.17
C GLY A 92 8.83 4.06 -4.47
N GLU A 93 7.88 4.93 -4.81
CA GLU A 93 7.72 6.24 -4.17
C GLU A 93 7.43 6.10 -2.67
N ALA A 94 6.51 5.19 -2.30
CA ALA A 94 6.18 4.91 -0.91
C ALA A 94 7.38 4.42 -0.09
N LEU A 95 8.24 3.56 -0.65
CA LEU A 95 9.50 3.14 -0.01
C LEU A 95 10.42 4.34 0.25
N GLY A 96 10.52 5.26 -0.72
CA GLY A 96 11.25 6.52 -0.55
C GLY A 96 10.65 7.43 0.53
N ALA A 97 9.32 7.53 0.58
CA ALA A 97 8.59 8.35 1.55
C ALA A 97 8.72 7.84 3.01
N ILE A 98 8.79 6.52 3.21
CA ILE A 98 9.07 5.92 4.53
C ILE A 98 10.46 6.34 5.02
N GLY A 99 11.44 6.46 4.11
CA GLY A 99 12.75 7.03 4.43
C GLY A 99 13.69 6.11 5.22
N ASN A 100 13.42 4.80 5.26
CA ASN A 100 14.33 3.83 5.87
C ASN A 100 15.50 3.50 4.91
N PRO A 101 16.78 3.74 5.29
CA PRO A 101 17.93 3.50 4.42
C PRO A 101 18.12 2.04 3.95
N ALA A 102 17.52 1.06 4.62
CA ALA A 102 17.58 -0.35 4.23
C ALA A 102 16.94 -0.60 2.85
N VAL A 103 16.09 0.31 2.37
CA VAL A 103 15.44 0.19 1.05
C VAL A 103 16.29 0.79 -0.09
N LEU A 104 17.45 1.39 0.20
CA LEU A 104 18.26 2.06 -0.83
C LEU A 104 18.76 1.09 -1.90
N ASP A 105 19.13 -0.13 -1.54
CA ASP A 105 19.67 -1.10 -2.51
C ASP A 105 18.58 -1.62 -3.46
N ILE A 106 17.35 -1.82 -2.96
CA ILE A 106 16.21 -2.20 -3.81
C ILE A 106 15.81 -1.03 -4.73
N LEU A 107 15.77 0.21 -4.23
CA LEU A 107 15.46 1.37 -5.06
C LEU A 107 16.51 1.61 -6.15
N LYS A 108 17.80 1.44 -5.85
CA LYS A 108 18.86 1.50 -6.87
C LYS A 108 18.69 0.43 -7.94
N ARG A 109 18.37 -0.80 -7.54
CA ARG A 109 18.12 -1.88 -8.50
C ARG A 109 17.00 -1.53 -9.46
N TYR A 110 15.89 -0.99 -8.95
CA TYR A 110 14.72 -0.66 -9.76
C TYR A 110 14.83 0.69 -10.49
N SER A 111 15.84 1.51 -10.21
CA SER A 111 16.18 2.67 -11.07
C SER A 111 16.64 2.30 -12.49
N GLU A 112 16.92 1.02 -12.73
CA GLU A 112 17.25 0.46 -14.04
C GLU A 112 16.10 -0.43 -14.60
N ASP A 113 14.88 -0.33 -14.04
CA ASP A 113 13.73 -1.10 -14.53
C ASP A 113 13.41 -0.76 -16.00
N PRO A 114 13.03 -1.74 -16.83
CA PRO A 114 12.66 -1.47 -18.22
C PRO A 114 11.34 -0.67 -18.35
N VAL A 115 10.51 -0.64 -17.31
CA VAL A 115 9.29 0.17 -17.25
C VAL A 115 9.66 1.58 -16.79
N ILE A 116 9.51 2.57 -17.67
CA ILE A 116 10.03 3.93 -17.44
C ILE A 116 9.43 4.65 -16.22
N GLU A 117 8.22 4.28 -15.81
CA GLU A 117 7.54 4.87 -14.65
C GLU A 117 8.03 4.32 -13.30
N VAL A 118 8.67 3.14 -13.29
CA VAL A 118 9.12 2.42 -12.09
C VAL A 118 10.55 2.81 -11.75
#